data_AF-A0AAU5RIC5-F1
#
_entry.id   AF-A0AAU5RIC5-F1
#
_cell.length_a   1.000
_cell.length_b   1.000
_cell.length_c   1.000
_cell.angle_alpha   90.00
_cell.angle_beta   90.00
_cell.angle_gamma   90.00
#
_symmetry.space_group_name_H-M   'P 1'
#
loop_
_entity.id
_entity.type
_entity.pdbx_description
1 polymer ?
#
loop_
_entity_poly.entity_id
_entity_poly.type
_entity_poly.pdbx_seq_one_letter_code
_entity_poly.pdbx_strand_id
1 'polypeptide(L)'
;MATAMENSRQNAAHASGAQSVVQRSPRSSPERSTMTFKGKYVRQGNRNGKTTRSRDKVLYTSDLGPCVAVCGFDGSTAFMIHSDSTGTSGFGRTSLKDGINSLVAMGTGAGWTISLIGGSVRGCMSYLQQRYPDASFRDLGEAEGAYITGDGVVATSKRRLARRYGVDSITIEE
;
A
#
# COMPACT_ATOMS: atom_id res chain seq x y z
N MET A 1 -27.77 31.85 -81.47
CA MET A 1 -28.63 30.66 -81.62
C MET A 1 -29.04 30.20 -80.22
N ALA A 2 -30.36 30.08 -80.00
CA ALA A 2 -31.12 29.48 -78.88
C ALA A 2 -30.77 29.91 -77.42
N THR A 3 -31.59 30.67 -76.65
CA THR A 3 -32.82 30.30 -75.87
C THR A 3 -32.69 28.96 -75.13
N ALA A 4 -33.03 28.78 -73.84
CA ALA A 4 -34.08 29.36 -72.99
C ALA A 4 -33.74 29.08 -71.48
N MET A 5 -34.15 29.93 -70.52
CA MET A 5 -35.28 29.75 -69.55
C MET A 5 -35.05 28.61 -68.52
N GLU A 6 -35.42 28.67 -67.23
CA GLU A 6 -36.15 29.62 -66.40
C GLU A 6 -36.04 29.16 -64.92
N ASN A 7 -36.15 30.12 -64.01
CA ASN A 7 -36.89 30.11 -62.74
C ASN A 7 -36.62 29.09 -61.62
N SER A 8 -36.14 29.69 -60.52
CA SER A 8 -36.82 29.79 -59.22
C SER A 8 -37.06 28.52 -58.40
N ARG A 9 -36.57 28.52 -57.15
CA ARG A 9 -37.40 28.76 -55.95
C ARG A 9 -36.63 28.50 -54.65
N GLN A 10 -36.84 29.42 -53.69
CA GLN A 10 -37.08 29.16 -52.26
C GLN A 10 -35.87 28.68 -51.43
N ASN A 11 -35.63 29.07 -50.17
CA ASN A 11 -36.47 29.71 -49.17
C ASN A 11 -35.58 30.17 -47.98
N ALA A 12 -36.09 31.20 -47.28
CA ALA A 12 -36.07 31.37 -45.82
C ALA A 12 -34.81 31.86 -45.05
N ALA A 13 -35.01 33.07 -44.49
CA ALA A 13 -34.81 33.50 -43.10
C ALA A 13 -33.36 33.62 -42.55
N HIS A 14 -32.85 34.84 -42.30
CA HIS A 14 -33.08 35.77 -41.17
C HIS A 14 -32.54 35.35 -39.79
N ALA A 15 -31.53 36.13 -39.37
CA ALA A 15 -31.37 36.79 -38.07
C ALA A 15 -30.85 36.03 -36.82
N SER A 16 -29.71 36.54 -36.34
CA SER A 16 -29.48 37.08 -34.98
C SER A 16 -29.52 36.13 -33.77
N GLY A 17 -28.40 36.07 -33.03
CA GLY A 17 -28.47 35.71 -31.60
C GLY A 17 -27.14 35.43 -30.89
N ALA A 18 -26.72 36.40 -30.08
CA ALA A 18 -26.09 36.27 -28.76
C ALA A 18 -24.68 35.65 -28.57
N GLN A 19 -23.85 36.42 -27.86
CA GLN A 19 -22.58 36.03 -27.24
C GLN A 19 -22.80 34.90 -26.22
N SER A 20 -21.99 33.84 -26.30
CA SER A 20 -21.84 32.87 -25.21
C SER A 20 -20.49 33.07 -24.53
N VAL A 21 -20.50 33.84 -23.44
CA VAL A 21 -19.43 33.84 -22.45
C VAL A 21 -19.48 32.49 -21.76
N VAL A 22 -18.56 31.60 -22.11
CA VAL A 22 -18.35 30.35 -21.36
C VAL A 22 -17.72 30.73 -20.03
N GLN A 23 -18.56 30.98 -19.03
CA GLN A 23 -18.18 30.97 -17.61
C GLN A 23 -17.60 29.59 -17.30
N ARG A 24 -16.27 29.47 -17.33
CA ARG A 24 -15.59 28.36 -16.68
C ARG A 24 -15.77 28.56 -15.20
N SER A 25 -16.62 27.76 -14.58
CA SER A 25 -16.72 27.66 -13.13
C SER A 25 -15.31 27.53 -12.56
N PRO A 26 -14.97 28.23 -11.46
CA PRO A 26 -13.73 27.96 -10.76
C PRO A 26 -13.75 26.49 -10.37
N ARG A 27 -12.77 25.72 -10.86
CA ARG A 27 -12.49 24.39 -10.32
C ARG A 27 -12.37 24.57 -8.81
N SER A 28 -13.31 24.00 -8.06
CA SER A 28 -13.11 23.75 -6.65
C SER A 28 -11.73 23.13 -6.48
N SER A 29 -10.90 23.73 -5.62
CA SER A 29 -9.63 23.14 -5.21
C SER A 29 -9.88 21.66 -4.92
N PRO A 30 -9.08 20.72 -5.45
CA PRO A 30 -9.26 19.32 -5.09
C PRO A 30 -9.05 19.24 -3.58
N GLU A 31 -10.11 18.91 -2.84
CA GLU A 31 -9.97 18.58 -1.42
C GLU A 31 -8.92 17.48 -1.34
N ARG A 32 -7.83 17.73 -0.61
CA ARG A 32 -6.76 16.74 -0.44
C ARG A 32 -7.34 15.54 0.29
N SER A 33 -7.54 14.46 -0.44
CA SER A 33 -8.08 13.21 0.08
C SER A 33 -7.08 12.62 1.07
N THR A 34 -7.48 12.54 2.35
CA THR A 34 -6.65 11.99 3.43
C THR A 34 -7.36 10.77 4.02
N MET A 35 -6.62 9.69 4.26
CA MET A 35 -7.12 8.51 4.97
C MET A 35 -6.37 8.34 6.29
N THR A 36 -7.11 8.04 7.36
CA THR A 36 -6.56 7.83 8.70
C THR A 36 -6.66 6.37 9.10
N PHE A 37 -5.57 5.82 9.64
CA PHE A 37 -5.52 4.50 10.28
C PHE A 37 -5.19 4.62 11.76
N LYS A 38 -5.72 3.71 12.56
CA LYS A 38 -5.22 3.47 13.93
C LYS A 38 -3.93 2.67 13.87
N GLY A 39 -2.84 3.27 14.31
CA GLY A 39 -1.50 2.72 14.31
C GLY A 39 -1.26 1.70 15.41
N LYS A 40 -0.51 0.65 15.07
CA LYS A 40 0.16 -0.21 16.05
C LYS A 40 1.63 -0.33 15.69
N TYR A 41 2.47 0.46 16.36
CA TYR A 41 3.92 0.40 16.13
C TYR A 41 4.53 -0.94 16.56
N VAL A 42 5.30 -1.58 15.68
CA VAL A 42 6.03 -2.82 15.94
C VAL A 42 7.49 -2.46 16.21
N ARG A 43 7.93 -2.65 17.46
CA ARG A 43 9.32 -2.39 17.86
C ARG A 43 10.25 -3.46 17.28
N GLN A 44 11.47 -3.05 16.95
CA GLN A 44 12.58 -3.96 16.68
C GLN A 44 12.69 -5.00 17.80
N GLY A 45 12.94 -6.25 17.44
CA GLY A 45 13.14 -7.29 18.43
C GLY A 45 11.86 -7.76 19.13
N ASN A 46 10.68 -7.41 18.60
CA ASN A 46 9.42 -7.92 19.10
C ASN A 46 9.20 -9.37 18.64
N ARG A 47 9.64 -10.34 19.47
CA ARG A 47 9.51 -11.78 19.21
C ARG A 47 8.11 -12.23 18.87
N ASN A 48 7.09 -11.66 19.50
CA ASN A 48 5.70 -12.10 19.35
C ASN A 48 4.98 -11.42 18.18
N GLY A 49 5.63 -10.47 17.52
CA GLY A 49 5.01 -9.63 16.49
C GLY A 49 3.82 -8.82 17.02
N LYS A 50 3.06 -8.26 16.09
CA LYS A 50 1.72 -7.72 16.35
C LYS A 50 0.78 -8.23 15.28
N THR A 51 -0.51 -8.32 15.64
CA THR A 51 -1.57 -8.72 14.73
C THR A 51 -2.74 -7.74 14.74
N THR A 52 -3.50 -7.76 13.66
CA THR A 52 -4.80 -7.10 13.56
C THR A 52 -5.71 -7.83 12.58
N ARG A 53 -7.01 -7.87 12.90
CA ARG A 53 -8.11 -8.24 11.98
C ARG A 53 -8.96 -7.03 11.60
N SER A 54 -8.63 -5.86 12.15
CA SER A 54 -9.40 -4.63 11.98
C SER A 54 -8.92 -3.90 10.73
N ARG A 55 -9.83 -3.62 9.80
CA ARG A 55 -9.51 -2.93 8.53
C ARG A 55 -9.10 -1.47 8.73
N ASP A 56 -9.52 -0.83 9.82
CA ASP A 56 -9.12 0.54 10.20
C ASP A 56 -7.74 0.63 10.87
N LYS A 57 -7.01 -0.50 10.99
CA LYS A 57 -5.70 -0.55 11.64
C LYS A 57 -4.57 -0.77 10.67
N VAL A 58 -3.42 -0.19 11.01
CA VAL A 58 -2.14 -0.41 10.34
C VAL A 58 -1.08 -0.84 11.35
N LEU A 59 -0.39 -1.94 11.07
CA LEU A 59 0.84 -2.31 11.76
C LEU A 59 2.00 -1.65 11.02
N TYR A 60 2.92 -1.02 11.74
CA TYR A 60 4.02 -0.32 11.10
C TYR A 60 5.30 -0.34 11.93
N THR A 61 6.44 -0.19 11.25
CA THR A 61 7.75 -0.11 11.89
C THR A 61 8.68 0.82 11.10
N SER A 62 9.76 1.28 11.73
CA SER A 62 10.79 2.15 11.17
C SER A 62 12.19 1.62 11.50
N ASP A 63 13.21 2.32 11.02
CA ASP A 63 14.63 2.09 11.32
C ASP A 63 15.08 0.70 10.91
N LEU A 64 14.63 0.27 9.73
CA LEU A 64 14.91 -1.07 9.24
C LEU A 64 16.38 -1.26 8.88
N GLY A 65 17.14 -0.27 8.40
CA GLY A 65 18.58 -0.42 8.12
C GLY A 65 18.98 -1.83 7.63
N PRO A 66 19.75 -2.62 8.42
CA PRO A 66 20.06 -4.02 8.07
C PRO A 66 18.99 -5.06 8.47
N CYS A 67 18.04 -4.70 9.32
CA CYS A 67 16.88 -5.48 9.79
C CYS A 67 15.92 -5.87 8.65
N VAL A 68 14.97 -6.76 8.97
CA VAL A 68 13.90 -7.17 8.06
C VAL A 68 12.55 -7.10 8.76
N ALA A 69 11.60 -6.39 8.17
CA ALA A 69 10.19 -6.50 8.51
C ALA A 69 9.59 -7.70 7.78
N VAL A 70 8.99 -8.61 8.54
CA VAL A 70 8.20 -9.73 8.03
C VAL A 70 6.73 -9.38 8.19
N CYS A 71 6.06 -9.10 7.08
CA CYS A 71 4.63 -8.78 7.04
C CYS A 71 3.87 -9.96 6.47
N GLY A 72 2.78 -10.40 7.09
CA GLY A 72 1.97 -11.46 6.52
C GLY A 72 0.49 -11.23 6.61
N PHE A 73 -0.23 -11.84 5.66
CA PHE A 73 -1.69 -11.76 5.55
C PHE A 73 -2.28 -13.07 5.05
N ASP A 74 -3.36 -13.54 5.67
CA ASP A 74 -4.08 -14.78 5.30
C ASP A 74 -5.45 -14.54 4.65
N GLY A 75 -5.81 -13.29 4.36
CA GLY A 75 -7.16 -12.89 3.91
C GLY A 75 -8.02 -12.29 5.01
N SER A 76 -7.68 -12.51 6.28
CA SER A 76 -8.45 -12.07 7.45
C SER A 76 -7.61 -11.37 8.53
N THR A 77 -6.35 -11.75 8.66
CA THR A 77 -5.45 -11.38 9.74
C THR A 77 -4.15 -10.88 9.15
N ALA A 78 -3.78 -9.65 9.49
CA ALA A 78 -2.47 -9.09 9.21
C ALA A 78 -1.55 -9.29 10.43
N PHE A 79 -0.30 -9.62 10.20
CA PHE A 79 0.76 -9.57 11.20
C PHE A 79 1.98 -8.83 10.71
N MET A 80 2.79 -8.36 11.67
CA MET A 80 4.13 -7.83 11.40
C MET A 80 5.10 -8.19 12.53
N ILE A 81 6.33 -8.53 12.12
CA ILE A 81 7.51 -8.67 12.99
C ILE A 81 8.60 -7.77 12.44
N HIS A 82 9.35 -7.11 13.31
CA HIS A 82 10.61 -6.46 12.97
C HIS A 82 11.76 -7.33 13.50
N SER A 83 12.39 -8.08 12.60
CA SER A 83 13.51 -8.98 12.87
C SER A 83 14.85 -8.25 12.79
N ASP A 84 15.75 -8.54 13.72
CA ASP A 84 17.14 -8.09 13.67
C ASP A 84 17.99 -9.09 12.87
N SER A 85 18.73 -8.62 11.86
CA SER A 85 19.45 -9.49 10.92
C SER A 85 20.96 -9.56 11.15
N THR A 86 21.57 -8.68 11.96
CA THR A 86 23.03 -8.48 11.91
C THR A 86 23.83 -8.96 13.11
N GLY A 87 23.22 -9.67 14.08
CA GLY A 87 23.97 -10.16 15.25
C GLY A 87 24.60 -9.03 16.09
N THR A 88 24.12 -7.80 15.93
CA THR A 88 24.60 -6.61 16.62
C THR A 88 23.95 -6.47 17.99
N SER A 89 24.75 -6.12 18.99
CA SER A 89 24.37 -5.93 20.39
C SER A 89 23.38 -4.78 20.57
N GLY A 90 22.13 -5.08 20.95
CA GLY A 90 21.07 -4.13 21.28
C GLY A 90 19.84 -4.78 21.94
N PHE A 91 18.98 -3.97 22.58
CA PHE A 91 17.79 -4.44 23.32
C PHE A 91 16.81 -5.18 22.40
N GLY A 92 16.48 -6.43 22.73
CA GLY A 92 15.39 -7.17 22.09
C GLY A 92 15.80 -8.26 21.08
N ARG A 93 17.04 -8.76 21.11
CA ARG A 93 17.58 -9.89 20.32
C ARG A 93 16.50 -10.90 19.86
N THR A 94 15.92 -10.67 18.70
CA THR A 94 15.01 -11.63 18.05
C THR A 94 15.75 -12.03 16.81
N SER A 95 16.39 -13.19 16.88
CA SER A 95 16.90 -13.78 15.66
C SER A 95 15.72 -13.93 14.71
N LEU A 96 15.94 -13.77 13.42
CA LEU A 96 14.92 -14.01 12.42
C LEU A 96 14.19 -15.34 12.65
N LYS A 97 14.95 -16.37 13.03
CA LYS A 97 14.44 -17.68 13.44
C LYS A 97 13.44 -17.64 14.60
N ASP A 98 13.67 -16.82 15.62
CA ASP A 98 12.76 -16.68 16.77
C ASP A 98 11.49 -15.92 16.39
N GLY A 99 11.61 -14.86 15.59
CA GLY A 99 10.44 -14.16 15.04
C GLY A 99 9.58 -15.11 14.21
N ILE A 100 10.22 -15.98 13.44
CA ILE A 100 9.56 -16.99 12.62
C ILE A 100 8.87 -18.08 13.44
N ASN A 101 9.45 -18.57 14.53
CA ASN A 101 8.78 -19.53 15.39
C ASN A 101 7.47 -18.97 15.97
N SER A 102 7.42 -17.67 16.26
CA SER A 102 6.19 -16.99 16.67
C SER A 102 5.14 -16.93 15.55
N LEU A 103 5.56 -16.92 14.27
CA LEU A 103 4.63 -17.06 13.15
C LEU A 103 3.91 -18.42 13.20
N VAL A 104 4.62 -19.51 13.48
CA VAL A 104 3.99 -20.84 13.63
C VAL A 104 2.92 -20.82 14.73
N ALA A 105 3.24 -20.22 15.88
CA ALA A 105 2.30 -20.13 17.00
C ALA A 105 1.04 -19.30 16.66
N MET A 106 1.11 -18.40 15.68
CA MET A 106 -0.02 -17.63 15.16
C MET A 106 -0.83 -18.35 14.07
N GLY A 107 -0.44 -19.56 13.66
CA GLY A 107 -1.10 -20.32 12.59
C GLY A 107 -0.62 -19.96 11.18
N THR A 108 0.60 -19.46 11.04
CA THR A 108 1.17 -19.06 9.74
C THR A 108 1.53 -20.29 8.90
N GLY A 109 1.06 -20.37 7.64
CA GLY A 109 1.17 -21.56 6.78
C GLY A 109 0.53 -21.40 5.39
N ALA A 110 -0.04 -22.47 4.82
CA ALA A 110 -0.76 -22.41 3.54
C ALA A 110 -1.85 -21.32 3.54
N GLY A 111 -1.94 -20.55 2.45
CA GLY A 111 -2.87 -19.41 2.33
C GLY A 111 -2.31 -18.07 2.81
N TRP A 112 -1.14 -18.05 3.44
CA TRP A 112 -0.47 -16.81 3.81
C TRP A 112 0.34 -16.22 2.65
N THR A 113 0.22 -14.90 2.48
CA THR A 113 1.18 -14.10 1.72
C THR A 113 2.14 -13.43 2.69
N ILE A 114 3.43 -13.72 2.57
CA ILE A 114 4.51 -13.16 3.39
C ILE A 114 5.33 -12.18 2.53
N SER A 115 5.33 -10.91 2.93
CA SER A 115 6.12 -9.85 2.31
C SER A 115 7.28 -9.46 3.21
N LEU A 116 8.48 -9.35 2.63
CA LEU A 116 9.72 -9.04 3.31
C LEU A 116 10.23 -7.67 2.84
N ILE A 117 10.57 -6.81 3.78
CA ILE A 117 11.07 -5.44 3.54
C ILE A 117 12.31 -5.23 4.42
N GLY A 118 13.41 -4.70 3.86
CA GLY A 118 14.62 -4.34 4.62
C GLY A 118 15.94 -4.76 3.96
N GLY A 119 17.05 -4.60 4.67
CA GLY A 119 18.41 -4.78 4.12
C GLY A 119 18.84 -6.23 3.90
N SER A 120 18.33 -7.18 4.71
CA SER A 120 18.79 -8.58 4.68
C SER A 120 17.76 -9.58 4.15
N VAL A 121 16.89 -9.13 3.23
CA VAL A 121 15.71 -9.92 2.78
C VAL A 121 16.09 -11.26 2.14
N ARG A 122 17.13 -11.33 1.30
CA ARG A 122 17.50 -12.57 0.59
C ARG A 122 17.81 -13.74 1.52
N GLY A 123 18.61 -13.51 2.56
CA GLY A 123 18.93 -14.54 3.56
C GLY A 123 17.69 -14.95 4.36
N CYS A 124 16.81 -13.98 4.65
CA CYS A 124 15.55 -14.22 5.33
C CYS A 124 14.57 -15.06 4.50
N MET A 125 14.45 -14.74 3.21
CA MET A 125 13.52 -15.39 2.29
C MET A 125 13.84 -16.86 2.10
N SER A 126 15.12 -17.20 1.85
CA SER A 126 15.54 -18.60 1.70
C SER A 126 15.22 -19.44 2.92
N TYR A 127 15.45 -18.91 4.13
CA TYR A 127 15.11 -19.60 5.38
C TYR A 127 13.60 -19.82 5.55
N LEU A 128 12.80 -18.82 5.22
CA LEU A 128 11.34 -18.91 5.28
C LEU A 128 10.75 -19.89 4.27
N GLN A 129 11.22 -19.88 3.03
CA GLN A 129 10.74 -20.77 1.97
C GLN A 129 11.00 -22.25 2.30
N GLN A 130 12.12 -22.56 2.96
CA GLN A 130 12.39 -23.92 3.43
C GLN A 130 11.41 -24.40 4.51
N ARG A 131 10.85 -23.48 5.31
CA ARG A 131 10.02 -23.82 6.48
C ARG A 131 8.52 -23.68 6.22
N TYR A 132 8.13 -22.84 5.26
CA TYR A 132 6.76 -22.67 4.79
C TYR A 132 6.71 -22.74 3.27
N PRO A 133 6.93 -23.94 2.68
CA PRO A 133 6.95 -24.09 1.22
C PRO A 133 5.62 -23.69 0.56
N ASP A 134 4.52 -23.76 1.30
CA ASP A 134 3.17 -23.46 0.80
C ASP A 134 2.76 -21.98 0.99
N ALA A 135 3.62 -21.15 1.57
CA ALA A 135 3.38 -19.71 1.68
C ALA A 135 3.86 -19.00 0.41
N SER A 136 3.15 -17.92 0.04
CA SER A 136 3.58 -17.05 -1.05
C SER A 136 4.53 -15.98 -0.53
N PHE A 137 5.71 -15.84 -1.14
CA PHE A 137 6.73 -14.88 -0.70
C PHE A 137 6.87 -13.70 -1.65
N ARG A 138 7.09 -12.51 -1.09
CA ARG A 138 7.38 -11.28 -1.85
C ARG A 138 8.55 -10.53 -1.23
N ASP A 139 9.59 -10.32 -2.01
CA ASP A 139 10.66 -9.38 -1.68
C ASP A 139 10.24 -7.98 -2.16
N LEU A 140 10.12 -7.03 -1.23
CA LEU A 140 9.76 -5.64 -1.51
C LEU A 140 10.97 -4.70 -1.47
N GLY A 141 12.17 -5.25 -1.29
CA GLY A 141 13.44 -4.55 -1.29
C GLY A 141 13.75 -3.81 0.01
N GLU A 142 14.86 -3.07 -0.05
CA GLU A 142 15.33 -2.24 1.05
C GLU A 142 14.42 -1.02 1.26
N ALA A 143 14.15 -0.71 2.52
CA ALA A 143 13.43 0.49 2.92
C ALA A 143 13.67 0.79 4.40
N GLU A 144 13.48 2.04 4.79
CA GLU A 144 13.56 2.49 6.19
C GLU A 144 12.35 2.10 7.04
N GLY A 145 11.23 1.71 6.43
CA GLY A 145 10.02 1.36 7.15
C GLY A 145 9.11 0.41 6.39
N ALA A 146 8.19 -0.19 7.13
CA ALA A 146 7.21 -1.13 6.60
C ALA A 146 5.83 -0.88 7.21
N TYR A 147 4.80 -1.09 6.39
CA TYR A 147 3.40 -0.90 6.74
C TYR A 147 2.60 -2.08 6.21
N ILE A 148 1.72 -2.64 7.04
CA ILE A 148 0.69 -3.59 6.62
C ILE A 148 -0.64 -3.21 7.28
N THR A 149 -1.67 -3.00 6.46
CA THR A 149 -3.02 -2.69 6.92
C THR A 149 -3.80 -3.97 7.22
N GLY A 150 -4.89 -3.87 7.99
CA GLY A 150 -5.70 -5.04 8.36
C GLY A 150 -6.46 -5.70 7.21
N ASP A 151 -6.48 -5.10 6.03
CA ASP A 151 -6.96 -5.68 4.77
C ASP A 151 -5.82 -6.23 3.88
N GLY A 152 -4.58 -6.24 4.37
CA GLY A 152 -3.44 -6.91 3.73
C GLY A 152 -2.62 -6.05 2.75
N VAL A 153 -2.85 -4.73 2.67
CA VAL A 153 -2.05 -3.84 1.82
C VAL A 153 -0.69 -3.58 2.47
N VAL A 154 0.39 -3.95 1.76
CA VAL A 154 1.77 -3.77 2.20
C VAL A 154 2.44 -2.60 1.47
N ALA A 155 3.17 -1.76 2.19
CA ALA A 155 3.94 -0.65 1.63
C ALA A 155 5.24 -0.38 2.39
N THR A 156 6.22 0.20 1.71
CA THR A 156 7.53 0.59 2.28
C THR A 156 7.59 2.04 2.76
N SER A 157 6.51 2.82 2.58
CA SER A 157 6.38 4.18 3.09
C SER A 157 4.91 4.60 3.14
N LYS A 158 4.58 5.57 4.00
CA LYS A 158 3.23 6.19 4.02
C LYS A 158 2.81 6.73 2.65
N ARG A 159 3.75 7.29 1.88
CA ARG A 159 3.47 7.78 0.51
C ARG A 159 3.11 6.64 -0.43
N ARG A 160 3.79 5.50 -0.36
CA ARG A 160 3.41 4.33 -1.17
C ARG A 160 2.09 3.72 -0.70
N LEU A 161 1.81 3.74 0.59
CA LEU A 161 0.51 3.31 1.13
C LEU A 161 -0.63 4.21 0.61
N ALA A 162 -0.47 5.53 0.65
CA ALA A 162 -1.42 6.49 0.09
C ALA A 162 -1.75 6.19 -1.38
N ARG A 163 -0.71 5.96 -2.21
CA ARG A 163 -0.88 5.58 -3.62
C ARG A 163 -1.68 4.28 -3.80
N ARG A 164 -1.52 3.30 -2.90
CA ARG A 164 -2.29 2.04 -2.96
C ARG A 164 -3.77 2.25 -2.68
N TYR A 165 -4.12 3.22 -1.85
CA TYR A 165 -5.50 3.59 -1.53
C TYR A 165 -6.08 4.67 -2.45
N GLY A 166 -5.30 5.22 -3.39
CA GLY A 166 -5.76 6.29 -4.27
C GLY A 166 -6.04 7.61 -3.54
N VAL A 167 -5.35 7.86 -2.41
CA VAL A 167 -5.46 9.08 -1.61
C VAL A 167 -4.17 9.89 -1.64
N ASP A 168 -4.23 11.17 -1.28
CA ASP A 168 -3.08 12.08 -1.29
C ASP A 168 -2.11 11.82 -0.13
N SER A 169 -2.65 11.46 1.04
CA SER A 169 -1.87 11.23 2.25
C SER A 169 -2.51 10.19 3.18
N ILE A 170 -1.65 9.56 3.99
CA ILE A 170 -2.04 8.70 5.11
C ILE A 170 -1.68 9.39 6.42
N THR A 171 -2.65 9.46 7.33
CA THR A 171 -2.45 9.78 8.74
C THR A 171 -2.49 8.49 9.56
N ILE A 172 -1.62 8.38 10.57
CA ILE A 172 -1.59 7.25 11.50
C ILE A 172 -1.75 7.83 12.90
N GLU A 173 -2.80 7.43 13.60
CA GLU A 173 -3.11 7.83 14.98
C GLU A 173 -2.82 6.66 15.92
N GLU A 174 -1.98 6.85 16.93
CA GLU A 174 -1.61 5.79 17.88
C GLU A 174 -2.54 5.66 19.08
#